data_AF-Q2H7C6-F1
#
_entry.id   AF-Q2H7C6-F1
#
_cell.length_a   1.000
_cell.length_b   1.000
_cell.length_c   1.000
_cell.angle_alpha   90.00
_cell.angle_beta   90.00
_cell.angle_gamma   90.00
#
_symmetry.space_group_name_H-M   'P 1'
#
loop_
_entity.id
_entity.type
_entity.pdbx_description
1 polymer ?
#
loop_
_entity_poly.entity_id
_entity_poly.type
_entity_poly.pdbx_seq_one_letter_code
_entity_poly.pdbx_strand_id
1 'polypeptide(L)'
;MASTPSAKPGRILAKAMSDRLGHDGPDDCITSIRCNGREFHVEMSPFYICNSPAIESRYRKFIAAVRDESECDTDEDEHPEDVMDDFHAWLINAFEPVFLQVAPDIPPSFDPAKIATGEARPLLSEYFFPEEYRCRLEVENDKPFPIFMRDEETRWVPPLNDIEPELAQQLGQYVKFFRPIEIEVSFEKPDSALSETPTRVLVELDDSGHKTLCFLKTFALGDHLGLENELEAHLRILKSSLARDGVRIARLRGVVAVEEDSQILGLLLTYIDRRRENGGLLFEDRLLHTPIPLRQRWARQIQETVEQLHGADLVWGDAKAENVMIDKNNDAWLIDFGGGYTEGWVDGDKAGTVEGDLQGVARILEHLSNEEYEPYPDSDDREEDV
;
A
#
# COMPACT_ATOMS: atom_id res chain seq x y z
N MET A 1 -4.65 1.07 40.40
CA MET A 1 -5.78 1.36 39.51
C MET A 1 -5.43 2.63 38.75
N ALA A 2 -4.74 2.51 37.62
CA ALA A 2 -4.47 3.63 36.73
C ALA A 2 -5.67 3.72 35.78
N SER A 3 -6.34 4.87 35.75
CA SER A 3 -7.48 5.11 34.87
C SER A 3 -6.99 5.16 33.42
N THR A 4 -7.49 4.26 32.58
CA THR A 4 -7.43 4.35 31.13
C THR A 4 -8.05 5.69 30.72
N PRO A 5 -7.42 6.50 29.84
CA PRO A 5 -8.04 7.70 29.32
C PRO A 5 -9.17 7.28 28.38
N SER A 6 -10.40 7.28 28.89
CA SER A 6 -11.60 7.22 28.07
C SER A 6 -11.51 8.31 27.01
N ALA A 7 -11.66 7.95 25.74
CA ALA A 7 -11.83 8.89 24.64
C ALA A 7 -12.88 9.95 25.05
N LYS A 8 -12.53 11.23 24.93
CA LYS A 8 -13.47 12.32 25.22
C LYS A 8 -14.59 12.25 24.19
N PRO A 9 -15.88 12.20 24.59
CA PRO A 9 -16.99 12.25 23.65
C PRO A 9 -16.89 13.56 22.83
N GLY A 10 -17.00 13.45 21.50
CA GLY A 10 -16.89 14.57 20.56
C GLY A 10 -15.51 14.84 19.95
N ARG A 11 -14.53 13.93 20.11
CA ARG A 11 -13.26 14.00 19.37
C ARG A 11 -13.41 13.28 18.03
N ILE A 12 -13.10 13.94 16.92
CA ILE A 12 -12.99 13.31 15.60
C ILE A 12 -11.55 12.82 15.36
N LEU A 13 -11.44 11.67 14.72
CA LEU A 13 -10.20 11.14 14.18
C LEU A 13 -10.35 11.08 12.66
N ALA A 14 -9.78 12.07 11.97
CA ALA A 14 -9.93 12.24 10.54
C ALA A 14 -8.55 12.33 9.86
N LYS A 15 -8.42 11.72 8.69
CA LYS A 15 -7.23 11.82 7.85
C LYS A 15 -7.61 11.69 6.37
N ALA A 16 -6.96 12.47 5.51
CA ALA A 16 -7.08 12.31 4.06
C ALA A 16 -6.39 11.00 3.63
N MET A 17 -6.99 10.33 2.66
CA MET A 17 -6.56 9.02 2.14
C MET A 17 -5.99 9.13 0.74
N SER A 18 -6.67 9.86 -0.13
CA SER A 18 -6.27 10.04 -1.53
C SER A 18 -7.00 11.23 -2.15
N ASP A 19 -6.41 11.76 -3.21
CA ASP A 19 -6.98 12.80 -4.05
C ASP A 19 -7.13 12.26 -5.47
N ARG A 20 -8.30 12.45 -6.07
CA ARG A 20 -8.60 12.04 -7.44
C ARG A 20 -9.09 13.24 -8.22
N LEU A 21 -8.38 13.58 -9.29
CA LEU A 21 -8.83 14.62 -10.23
C LEU A 21 -10.10 14.14 -10.95
N GLY A 22 -11.09 15.03 -11.02
CA GLY A 22 -12.42 14.75 -11.56
C GLY A 22 -12.42 14.54 -13.07
N HIS A 23 -13.44 13.83 -13.57
CA HIS A 23 -13.62 13.60 -15.01
C HIS A 23 -14.33 14.76 -15.72
N ASP A 24 -15.13 15.55 -14.99
CA ASP A 24 -16.04 16.55 -15.55
C ASP A 24 -15.37 17.91 -15.82
N GLY A 25 -14.28 18.24 -15.10
CA GLY A 25 -13.53 19.48 -15.25
C GLY A 25 -12.05 19.28 -14.92
N PRO A 26 -11.12 19.98 -15.61
CA PRO A 26 -9.69 19.78 -15.42
C PRO A 26 -9.27 20.04 -13.97
N ASP A 27 -9.88 21.04 -13.34
CA ASP A 27 -9.56 21.48 -11.98
C ASP A 27 -10.52 20.92 -10.93
N ASP A 28 -11.37 19.94 -11.28
CA ASP A 28 -12.24 19.28 -10.31
C ASP A 28 -11.43 18.23 -9.52
N CYS A 29 -11.74 18.05 -8.25
CA CYS A 29 -11.04 17.10 -7.39
C CYS A 29 -12.00 16.47 -6.37
N ILE A 30 -11.78 15.19 -6.11
CA ILE A 30 -12.45 14.42 -5.06
C ILE A 30 -11.38 13.97 -4.07
N THR A 31 -11.43 14.50 -2.86
CA THR A 31 -10.58 14.03 -1.74
C THR A 31 -11.36 13.01 -0.92
N SER A 32 -10.81 11.81 -0.76
CA SER A 32 -11.30 10.81 0.17
C SER A 32 -10.74 11.07 1.57
N ILE A 33 -11.62 11.26 2.56
CA ILE A 33 -11.26 11.47 3.96
C ILE A 33 -11.84 10.33 4.79
N ARG A 34 -11.00 9.62 5.54
CA ARG A 34 -11.48 8.67 6.54
C ARG A 34 -11.67 9.41 7.85
N CYS A 35 -12.90 9.44 8.37
CA CYS A 35 -13.23 9.99 9.67
C CYS A 35 -13.94 8.94 10.53
N ASN A 36 -13.36 8.61 11.69
CA ASN A 36 -13.90 7.64 12.64
C ASN A 36 -14.28 6.30 11.98
N GLY A 37 -13.44 5.82 11.06
CA GLY A 37 -13.64 4.57 10.32
C GLY A 37 -14.62 4.63 9.15
N ARG A 38 -15.22 5.79 8.87
CA ARG A 38 -16.14 6.01 7.75
C ARG A 38 -15.45 6.84 6.67
N GLU A 39 -15.82 6.65 5.42
CA GLU A 39 -15.22 7.36 4.30
C GLU A 39 -16.11 8.50 3.82
N PHE A 40 -15.51 9.67 3.62
CA PHE A 40 -16.16 10.87 3.12
C PHE A 40 -15.49 11.27 1.82
N HIS A 41 -16.23 11.27 0.73
CA HIS A 41 -15.76 11.76 -0.56
C HIS A 41 -16.17 13.22 -0.71
N VAL A 42 -15.20 14.13 -0.64
CA VAL A 42 -15.43 15.57 -0.72
C VAL A 42 -15.17 16.06 -2.15
N GLU A 43 -16.24 16.40 -2.84
CA GLU A 43 -16.20 17.03 -4.16
C GLU A 43 -15.83 18.51 -4.05
N MET A 44 -14.87 18.92 -4.86
CA MET A 44 -14.36 20.28 -4.94
C MET A 44 -14.22 20.69 -6.40
N SER A 45 -14.59 21.93 -6.69
CA SER A 45 -14.48 22.52 -8.03
C SER A 45 -14.34 24.03 -7.90
N PRO A 46 -13.56 24.71 -8.77
CA PRO A 46 -13.57 26.16 -8.86
C PRO A 46 -14.97 26.74 -9.11
N PHE A 47 -15.86 25.95 -9.74
CA PHE A 47 -17.25 26.34 -9.97
C PHE A 47 -18.02 26.63 -8.68
N TYR A 48 -17.68 25.95 -7.57
CA TYR A 48 -18.31 26.13 -6.27
C TYR A 48 -17.66 27.22 -5.41
N ILE A 49 -16.66 27.94 -5.93
CA ILE A 49 -15.92 28.98 -5.21
C ILE A 49 -16.35 30.36 -5.71
N CYS A 50 -17.19 31.04 -4.92
CA CYS A 50 -17.76 32.34 -5.28
C CYS A 50 -17.13 33.48 -4.45
N ASN A 51 -16.61 34.51 -5.12
CA ASN A 51 -16.06 35.72 -4.49
C ASN A 51 -15.03 35.44 -3.38
N SER A 52 -14.17 34.44 -3.58
CA SER A 52 -13.28 33.93 -2.52
C SER A 52 -11.83 33.81 -3.01
N PRO A 53 -11.13 34.94 -3.24
CA PRO A 53 -9.79 34.93 -3.84
C PRO A 53 -8.74 34.20 -2.98
N ALA A 54 -8.88 34.20 -1.65
CA ALA A 54 -7.91 33.53 -0.78
C ALA A 54 -8.06 32.00 -0.87
N ILE A 55 -9.30 31.51 -0.83
CA ILE A 55 -9.57 30.06 -0.94
C ILE A 55 -9.32 29.56 -2.37
N GLU A 56 -9.65 30.36 -3.39
CA GLU A 56 -9.35 30.03 -4.79
C GLU A 56 -7.83 29.88 -5.01
N SER A 57 -7.02 30.80 -4.46
CA SER A 57 -5.56 30.68 -4.52
C SER A 57 -5.04 29.45 -3.79
N ARG A 58 -5.60 29.12 -2.63
CA ARG A 58 -5.25 27.92 -1.85
C ARG A 58 -5.57 26.65 -2.63
N TYR A 59 -6.75 26.59 -3.25
CA TYR A 59 -7.19 25.45 -4.05
C TYR A 59 -6.32 25.23 -5.29
N ARG A 60 -5.94 26.30 -6.01
CA ARG A 60 -5.04 26.18 -7.16
C ARG A 60 -3.66 25.65 -6.80
N LYS A 61 -3.08 26.10 -5.69
CA LYS A 61 -1.82 25.55 -5.16
C LYS A 61 -1.95 24.05 -4.89
N PHE A 62 -3.04 23.65 -4.24
CA PHE A 62 -3.33 22.25 -3.96
C PHE A 62 -3.46 21.41 -5.25
N ILE A 63 -4.23 21.86 -6.24
CA ILE A 63 -4.35 21.14 -7.53
C ILE A 63 -3.02 21.04 -8.27
N ALA A 64 -2.20 22.09 -8.25
CA ALA A 64 -0.87 22.04 -8.84
C ALA A 64 0.03 21.02 -8.13
N ALA A 65 -0.03 20.94 -6.80
CA ALA A 65 0.68 19.93 -6.01
C ALA A 65 0.20 18.51 -6.32
N VAL A 66 -1.13 18.28 -6.43
CA VAL A 66 -1.71 16.98 -6.78
C VAL A 66 -1.31 16.53 -8.20
N ARG A 67 -1.18 17.47 -9.15
CA ARG A 67 -0.75 17.17 -10.52
C ARG A 67 0.76 16.99 -10.66
N ASP A 68 1.53 17.24 -9.61
CA ASP A 68 2.98 17.36 -9.69
C ASP A 68 3.42 18.41 -10.74
N GLU A 69 2.56 19.42 -10.98
CA GLU A 69 2.78 20.56 -11.88
C GLU A 69 3.49 21.72 -11.16
N SER A 70 4.10 21.44 -10.01
CA SER A 70 4.92 22.39 -9.27
C SER A 70 6.15 22.76 -10.10
N GLU A 71 6.04 23.77 -10.97
CA GLU A 71 7.18 24.50 -11.54
C GLU A 71 7.91 25.21 -10.39
N CYS A 72 8.75 24.47 -9.67
CA CYS A 72 9.63 24.99 -8.63
C CYS A 72 10.88 25.61 -9.27
N ASP A 73 10.70 26.76 -9.92
CA ASP A 73 11.79 27.55 -10.51
C ASP A 73 12.15 28.80 -9.68
N THR A 74 11.82 28.80 -8.38
CA THR A 74 12.26 29.84 -7.44
C THR A 74 12.70 29.22 -6.12
N ASP A 75 13.82 29.71 -5.58
CA ASP A 75 14.49 29.32 -4.32
C ASP A 75 13.66 29.61 -3.03
N GLU A 76 12.32 29.50 -3.07
CA GLU A 76 11.39 29.64 -1.94
C GLU A 76 10.17 28.69 -2.17
N ASP A 77 9.63 27.83 -1.30
CA ASP A 77 10.06 27.13 -0.06
C ASP A 77 8.86 26.28 0.47
N GLU A 78 8.16 25.48 -0.36
CA GLU A 78 7.08 24.57 0.11
C GLU A 78 7.10 23.26 -0.72
N HIS A 79 7.30 22.10 -0.08
CA HIS A 79 7.20 20.81 -0.78
C HIS A 79 5.73 20.51 -1.15
N PRO A 80 5.45 19.87 -2.31
CA PRO A 80 4.08 19.53 -2.70
C PRO A 80 3.30 18.77 -1.63
N GLU A 81 3.98 17.86 -0.90
CA GLU A 81 3.40 17.12 0.22
C GLU A 81 2.95 18.04 1.37
N ASP A 82 3.75 19.04 1.74
CA ASP A 82 3.40 20.00 2.79
C ASP A 82 2.17 20.84 2.39
N VAL A 83 2.09 21.23 1.11
CA VAL A 83 0.94 21.97 0.56
C VAL A 83 -0.33 21.11 0.61
N MET A 84 -0.22 19.83 0.29
CA MET A 84 -1.33 18.88 0.35
C MET A 84 -1.77 18.65 1.79
N ASP A 85 -0.84 18.37 2.71
CA ASP A 85 -1.12 18.15 4.13
C ASP A 85 -1.79 19.37 4.77
N ASP A 86 -1.29 20.57 4.48
CA ASP A 86 -1.90 21.82 4.94
C ASP A 86 -3.32 21.99 4.38
N PHE A 87 -3.53 21.69 3.09
CA PHE A 87 -4.85 21.75 2.49
C PHE A 87 -5.82 20.75 3.12
N HIS A 88 -5.39 19.49 3.31
CA HIS A 88 -6.18 18.44 3.94
C HIS A 88 -6.54 18.79 5.39
N ALA A 89 -5.60 19.34 6.17
CA ALA A 89 -5.86 19.78 7.53
C ALA A 89 -6.94 20.88 7.58
N TRP A 90 -6.88 21.85 6.67
CA TRP A 90 -7.91 22.87 6.54
C TRP A 90 -9.27 22.30 6.11
N LEU A 91 -9.27 21.38 5.15
CA LEU A 91 -10.48 20.73 4.66
C LEU A 91 -11.17 19.92 5.76
N ILE A 92 -10.41 19.15 6.53
CA ILE A 92 -10.91 18.39 7.69
C ILE A 92 -11.54 19.33 8.72
N ASN A 93 -10.90 20.45 9.04
CA ASN A 93 -11.44 21.44 9.97
C ASN A 93 -12.74 22.07 9.44
N ALA A 94 -12.84 22.32 8.14
CA ALA A 94 -14.07 22.83 7.53
C ALA A 94 -15.24 21.84 7.63
N PHE A 95 -14.96 20.53 7.52
CA PHE A 95 -15.96 19.48 7.57
C PHE A 95 -16.22 18.89 8.97
N GLU A 96 -15.50 19.31 10.01
CA GLU A 96 -15.70 18.84 11.39
C GLU A 96 -17.18 18.84 11.85
N PRO A 97 -18.00 19.88 11.57
CA PRO A 97 -19.42 19.85 11.95
C PRO A 97 -20.22 18.72 11.28
N VAL A 98 -19.90 18.39 10.02
CA VAL A 98 -20.53 17.29 9.28
C VAL A 98 -20.08 15.95 9.84
N PHE A 99 -18.79 15.81 10.12
CA PHE A 99 -18.24 14.60 10.73
C PHE A 99 -18.85 14.30 12.10
N LEU A 100 -18.99 15.30 12.96
CA LEU A 100 -19.63 15.14 14.27
C LEU A 100 -21.12 14.81 14.16
N GLN A 101 -21.79 15.25 13.08
CA GLN A 101 -23.20 14.94 12.86
C GLN A 101 -23.40 13.51 12.34
N VAL A 102 -22.55 13.06 11.41
CA VAL A 102 -22.73 11.81 10.65
C VAL A 102 -21.96 10.64 11.26
N ALA A 103 -20.77 10.90 11.79
CA ALA A 103 -19.82 9.92 12.30
C ALA A 103 -19.33 10.27 13.72
N PRO A 104 -20.21 10.46 14.72
CA PRO A 104 -19.81 10.95 16.05
C PRO A 104 -18.95 9.95 16.84
N ASP A 105 -19.11 8.65 16.58
CA ASP A 105 -18.49 7.58 17.37
C ASP A 105 -17.26 7.01 16.69
N ILE A 106 -16.19 6.79 17.47
CA ILE A 106 -14.96 6.11 17.04
C ILE A 106 -15.13 4.60 17.28
N PRO A 107 -15.20 3.76 16.23
CA PRO A 107 -15.23 2.32 16.40
C PRO A 107 -13.92 1.82 17.03
N PRO A 108 -13.94 0.75 17.85
CA PRO A 108 -12.73 0.23 18.48
C PRO A 108 -11.59 -0.04 17.49
N SER A 109 -11.92 -0.53 16.30
CA SER A 109 -10.99 -0.86 15.22
C SER A 109 -10.23 0.33 14.61
N PHE A 110 -10.61 1.55 14.97
CA PHE A 110 -9.97 2.80 14.55
C PHE A 110 -9.52 3.66 15.74
N ASP A 111 -9.58 3.13 16.96
CA ASP A 111 -9.08 3.78 18.17
C ASP A 111 -7.63 3.30 18.44
N PRO A 112 -6.61 4.15 18.22
CA PRO A 112 -5.21 3.75 18.39
C PRO A 112 -4.90 3.23 19.79
N ALA A 113 -5.59 3.72 20.82
CA ALA A 113 -5.38 3.27 22.18
C ALA A 113 -5.88 1.83 22.39
N LYS A 114 -7.03 1.48 21.81
CA LYS A 114 -7.59 0.11 21.91
C LYS A 114 -6.86 -0.89 21.03
N ILE A 115 -6.34 -0.44 19.89
CA ILE A 115 -5.45 -1.25 19.05
C ILE A 115 -4.14 -1.53 19.80
N ALA A 116 -3.54 -0.50 20.43
CA ALA A 116 -2.29 -0.64 21.18
C ALA A 116 -2.40 -1.61 22.37
N THR A 117 -3.55 -1.66 23.04
CA THR A 117 -3.80 -2.59 24.16
C THR A 117 -4.23 -3.98 23.71
N GLY A 118 -4.54 -4.16 22.42
CA GLY A 118 -5.10 -5.41 21.86
C GLY A 118 -6.57 -5.64 22.24
N GLU A 119 -7.26 -4.64 22.79
CA GLU A 119 -8.70 -4.67 23.07
C GLU A 119 -9.52 -4.61 21.78
N ALA A 120 -9.00 -3.92 20.76
CA ALA A 120 -9.56 -3.90 19.43
C ALA A 120 -8.71 -4.73 18.47
N ARG A 121 -9.40 -5.43 17.55
CA ARG A 121 -8.79 -6.20 16.47
C ARG A 121 -9.45 -5.76 15.18
N PRO A 122 -8.87 -4.78 14.48
CA PRO A 122 -9.45 -4.26 13.25
C PRO A 122 -9.57 -5.38 12.23
N LEU A 123 -10.68 -5.44 11.50
CA LEU A 123 -10.94 -6.45 10.48
C LEU A 123 -10.77 -5.86 9.09
N LEU A 124 -10.31 -6.66 8.13
CA LEU A 124 -10.09 -6.20 6.77
C LEU A 124 -11.37 -5.65 6.13
N SER A 125 -12.52 -6.23 6.47
CA SER A 125 -13.82 -5.76 5.98
C SER A 125 -14.15 -4.34 6.39
N GLU A 126 -13.66 -3.86 7.54
CA GLU A 126 -13.93 -2.49 8.02
C GLU A 126 -13.17 -1.43 7.20
N TYR A 127 -12.12 -1.84 6.49
CA TYR A 127 -11.28 -0.96 5.68
C TYR A 127 -11.64 -1.01 4.20
N PHE A 128 -12.05 -2.20 3.74
CA PHE A 128 -12.38 -2.47 2.35
C PHE A 128 -13.87 -2.50 2.06
N PHE A 129 -14.73 -2.19 3.05
CA PHE A 129 -16.19 -1.99 2.91
C PHE A 129 -16.69 -0.97 3.96
N PRO A 130 -16.15 0.26 4.00
CA PRO A 130 -16.59 1.27 4.97
C PRO A 130 -18.00 1.78 4.64
N GLU A 131 -18.65 2.41 5.62
CA GLU A 131 -19.78 3.29 5.31
C GLU A 131 -19.26 4.55 4.61
N GLU A 132 -19.97 4.99 3.59
CA GLU A 132 -19.53 6.07 2.73
C GLU A 132 -20.51 7.22 2.66
N TYR A 133 -19.96 8.42 2.54
CA TYR A 133 -20.70 9.65 2.58
C TYR A 133 -20.18 10.60 1.52
N ARG A 134 -21.10 11.16 0.74
CA ARG A 134 -20.76 12.19 -0.25
C ARG A 134 -20.93 13.58 0.32
N CYS A 135 -19.92 14.38 0.07
CA CYS A 135 -19.78 15.73 0.54
C CYS A 135 -19.37 16.63 -0.62
N ARG A 136 -19.73 17.90 -0.54
CA ARG A 136 -19.26 18.93 -1.47
C ARG A 136 -18.81 20.15 -0.70
N LEU A 137 -17.69 20.73 -1.10
CA LEU A 137 -17.24 22.00 -0.57
C LEU A 137 -17.78 23.15 -1.43
N GLU A 138 -18.62 23.99 -0.84
CA GLU A 138 -19.03 25.27 -1.42
C GLU A 138 -18.32 26.40 -0.66
N VAL A 139 -17.99 27.49 -1.35
CA VAL A 139 -17.26 28.60 -0.74
C VAL A 139 -17.87 29.92 -1.17
N GLU A 140 -18.19 30.78 -0.21
CA GLU A 140 -18.72 32.11 -0.48
C GLU A 140 -18.05 33.16 0.41
N ASN A 141 -17.51 34.21 -0.19
CA ASN A 141 -16.85 35.32 0.52
C ASN A 141 -15.74 34.85 1.49
N ASP A 142 -14.86 33.97 1.01
CA ASP A 142 -13.76 33.32 1.73
C ASP A 142 -14.21 32.49 2.95
N LYS A 143 -15.46 32.00 2.95
CA LYS A 143 -15.98 31.10 3.99
C LYS A 143 -16.36 29.74 3.40
N PRO A 144 -15.87 28.63 3.96
CA PRO A 144 -16.27 27.30 3.53
C PRO A 144 -17.65 26.92 4.07
N PHE A 145 -18.46 26.29 3.22
CA PHE A 145 -19.76 25.73 3.50
C PHE A 145 -19.73 24.24 3.15
N PRO A 146 -19.52 23.35 4.13
CA PRO A 146 -19.53 21.92 3.89
C PRO A 146 -20.97 21.44 3.63
N ILE A 147 -21.22 20.84 2.48
CA ILE A 147 -22.53 20.32 2.09
C ILE A 147 -22.49 18.81 2.18
N PHE A 148 -23.37 18.22 3.01
CA PHE A 148 -23.57 16.78 3.06
C PHE A 148 -24.68 16.36 2.08
N MET A 149 -24.33 15.54 1.10
CA MET A 149 -25.24 15.09 0.05
C MET A 149 -25.94 13.81 0.51
N ARG A 150 -27.20 13.95 0.93
CA ARG A 150 -27.99 12.85 1.54
C ARG A 150 -28.56 11.84 0.55
N ASP A 151 -28.72 12.27 -0.70
CA ASP A 151 -29.40 11.51 -1.74
C ASP A 151 -28.45 11.33 -2.92
N GLU A 152 -27.72 10.23 -2.91
CA GLU A 152 -27.22 9.50 -4.07
C GLU A 152 -26.36 8.35 -3.52
N GLU A 153 -26.85 7.10 -3.62
CA GLU A 153 -26.06 5.90 -3.34
C GLU A 153 -24.90 5.82 -4.34
N THR A 154 -23.82 6.55 -4.13
CA THR A 154 -22.53 6.12 -4.67
C THR A 154 -22.08 4.94 -3.85
N ARG A 155 -22.14 3.76 -4.47
CA ARG A 155 -21.48 2.58 -3.95
C ARG A 155 -20.05 2.68 -4.45
N TRP A 156 -19.09 2.97 -3.58
CA TRP A 156 -17.72 2.61 -3.91
C TRP A 156 -17.69 1.14 -4.27
N VAL A 157 -17.00 0.88 -5.36
CA VAL A 157 -16.76 -0.47 -5.84
C VAL A 157 -15.40 -0.82 -5.28
N PRO A 158 -15.33 -1.74 -4.29
CA PRO A 158 -14.04 -2.25 -3.84
C PRO A 158 -13.29 -2.81 -5.06
N PRO A 159 -11.94 -2.89 -5.00
CA PRO A 159 -11.13 -3.38 -6.11
C PRO A 159 -11.25 -4.90 -6.26
N LEU A 160 -12.45 -5.36 -6.55
CA LEU A 160 -12.79 -6.75 -6.78
C LEU A 160 -12.51 -7.07 -8.24
N ASN A 161 -11.80 -8.16 -8.45
CA ASN A 161 -11.47 -8.65 -9.77
C ASN A 161 -12.01 -10.08 -9.88
N ASP A 162 -12.77 -10.33 -10.95
CA ASP A 162 -13.24 -11.67 -11.27
C ASP A 162 -12.08 -12.52 -11.80
N ILE A 163 -12.08 -13.80 -11.45
CA ILE A 163 -11.18 -14.82 -12.01
C ILE A 163 -11.97 -16.00 -12.59
N GLU A 164 -11.35 -16.74 -13.50
CA GLU A 164 -11.96 -17.95 -14.07
C GLU A 164 -12.31 -18.99 -12.98
N PRO A 165 -13.53 -19.57 -12.99
CA PRO A 165 -13.97 -20.54 -11.98
C PRO A 165 -13.06 -21.78 -11.86
N GLU A 166 -12.51 -22.27 -12.99
CA GLU A 166 -11.58 -23.39 -13.01
C GLU A 166 -10.26 -23.06 -12.29
N LEU A 167 -9.79 -21.81 -12.39
CA LEU A 167 -8.60 -21.35 -11.67
C LEU A 167 -8.88 -21.29 -10.17
N ALA A 168 -10.01 -20.70 -9.77
CA ALA A 168 -10.45 -20.66 -8.37
C ALA A 168 -10.54 -22.07 -7.76
N GLN A 169 -11.16 -23.02 -8.48
CA GLN A 169 -11.29 -24.40 -8.05
C GLN A 169 -9.92 -25.08 -7.87
N GLN A 170 -8.97 -24.84 -8.77
CA GLN A 170 -7.63 -25.41 -8.67
C GLN A 170 -6.87 -24.83 -7.47
N LEU A 171 -6.93 -23.52 -7.26
CA LEU A 171 -6.30 -22.85 -6.13
C LEU A 171 -6.86 -23.37 -4.78
N GLY A 172 -8.17 -23.57 -4.70
CA GLY A 172 -8.85 -24.08 -3.50
C GLY A 172 -8.39 -25.47 -3.04
N GLN A 173 -7.68 -26.22 -3.89
CA GLN A 173 -7.07 -27.50 -3.51
C GLN A 173 -5.77 -27.34 -2.70
N TYR A 174 -5.13 -26.17 -2.79
CA TYR A 174 -3.81 -25.91 -2.21
C TYR A 174 -3.84 -24.82 -1.14
N VAL A 175 -4.70 -23.80 -1.28
CA VAL A 175 -4.79 -22.67 -0.36
C VAL A 175 -6.24 -22.39 0.02
N LYS A 176 -6.44 -21.78 1.20
CA LYS A 176 -7.76 -21.36 1.67
C LYS A 176 -8.17 -20.03 1.07
N PHE A 177 -9.47 -19.90 0.85
CA PHE A 177 -10.13 -18.64 0.52
C PHE A 177 -10.69 -18.05 1.81
N PHE A 178 -10.45 -16.78 2.02
CA PHE A 178 -10.83 -16.05 3.22
C PHE A 178 -11.77 -14.92 2.85
N ARG A 179 -12.83 -14.74 3.64
CA ARG A 179 -13.65 -13.54 3.56
C ARG A 179 -12.96 -12.40 4.30
N PRO A 180 -13.12 -11.14 3.89
CA PRO A 180 -12.52 -9.99 4.56
C PRO A 180 -12.84 -9.90 6.06
N ILE A 181 -13.99 -10.41 6.50
CA ILE A 181 -14.39 -10.43 7.92
C ILE A 181 -13.60 -11.44 8.77
N GLU A 182 -12.92 -12.40 8.14
CA GLU A 182 -12.13 -13.44 8.80
C GLU A 182 -10.66 -13.03 9.00
N ILE A 183 -10.29 -11.86 8.49
CA ILE A 183 -8.91 -11.38 8.42
C ILE A 183 -8.74 -10.20 9.37
N GLU A 184 -7.82 -10.33 10.32
CA GLU A 184 -7.45 -9.23 11.21
C GLU A 184 -6.35 -8.38 10.56
N VAL A 185 -6.44 -7.06 10.70
CA VAL A 185 -5.43 -6.11 10.26
C VAL A 185 -4.46 -5.83 11.41
N SER A 186 -3.18 -5.76 11.08
CA SER A 186 -2.11 -5.42 12.01
C SER A 186 -1.34 -4.19 11.52
N PHE A 187 -1.20 -3.18 12.37
CA PHE A 187 -0.40 -2.00 12.05
C PHE A 187 0.92 -2.02 12.83
N GLU A 188 1.99 -1.50 12.23
CA GLU A 188 3.24 -1.27 12.97
C GLU A 188 3.07 -0.17 14.02
N LYS A 189 2.30 0.87 13.66
CA LYS A 189 1.91 1.97 14.55
C LYS A 189 0.39 2.02 14.62
N PRO A 190 -0.22 2.00 15.81
CA PRO A 190 -1.68 2.08 15.95
C PRO A 190 -2.32 3.30 15.28
N ASP A 191 -1.61 4.44 15.22
CA ASP A 191 -2.09 5.67 14.56
C ASP A 191 -2.24 5.52 13.04
N SER A 192 -1.54 4.56 12.43
CA SER A 192 -1.63 4.27 10.99
C SER A 192 -3.00 3.70 10.58
N ALA A 193 -3.80 3.20 11.53
CA ALA A 193 -5.12 2.63 11.28
C ALA A 193 -6.08 3.59 10.55
N LEU A 194 -5.86 4.90 10.61
CA LEU A 194 -6.71 5.87 9.94
C LEU A 194 -6.26 6.21 8.52
N SER A 195 -4.97 6.13 8.22
CA SER A 195 -4.42 6.61 6.94
C SER A 195 -3.87 5.54 6.01
N GLU A 196 -3.46 4.40 6.54
CA GLU A 196 -2.83 3.38 5.71
C GLU A 196 -3.87 2.40 5.17
N THR A 197 -3.71 2.03 3.89
CA THR A 197 -4.38 0.87 3.33
C THR A 197 -3.77 -0.40 3.95
N PRO A 198 -4.57 -1.30 4.53
CA PRO A 198 -4.04 -2.51 5.14
C PRO A 198 -3.25 -3.39 4.16
N THR A 199 -1.96 -3.59 4.45
CA THR A 199 -1.11 -4.56 3.73
C THR A 199 -0.57 -5.65 4.66
N ARG A 200 -0.70 -5.46 5.98
CA ARG A 200 -0.23 -6.38 7.02
C ARG A 200 -1.43 -7.01 7.71
N VAL A 201 -1.60 -8.32 7.55
CA VAL A 201 -2.79 -9.02 8.03
C VAL A 201 -2.48 -10.31 8.75
N LEU A 202 -3.31 -10.68 9.71
CA LEU A 202 -3.21 -11.87 10.54
C LEU A 202 -4.36 -12.82 10.19
N VAL A 203 -4.01 -14.03 9.76
CA VAL A 203 -4.97 -15.04 9.28
C VAL A 203 -4.69 -16.41 9.87
N GLU A 204 -5.73 -17.19 10.10
CA GLU A 204 -5.63 -18.56 10.60
C GLU A 204 -5.60 -19.54 9.40
N LEU A 205 -4.41 -20.00 9.02
CA LEU A 205 -4.23 -20.79 7.80
C LEU A 205 -4.65 -22.27 7.95
N ASP A 206 -4.52 -22.85 9.13
CA ASP A 206 -4.57 -24.30 9.35
C ASP A 206 -5.59 -24.75 10.42
N ASP A 207 -6.54 -23.88 10.79
CA ASP A 207 -7.56 -24.12 11.83
C ASP A 207 -6.97 -24.51 13.20
N SER A 208 -5.69 -24.20 13.44
CA SER A 208 -4.98 -24.52 14.67
C SER A 208 -5.26 -23.55 15.82
N GLY A 209 -6.00 -22.46 15.55
CA GLY A 209 -6.13 -21.28 16.39
C GLY A 209 -4.92 -20.33 16.33
N HIS A 210 -3.87 -20.68 15.58
CA HIS A 210 -2.69 -19.81 15.42
C HIS A 210 -2.84 -18.89 14.21
N LYS A 211 -2.67 -17.59 14.44
CA LYS A 211 -2.64 -16.60 13.36
C LYS A 211 -1.25 -16.42 12.81
N THR A 212 -1.16 -16.56 11.49
CA THR A 212 0.04 -16.30 10.70
C THR A 212 -0.04 -14.89 10.15
N LEU A 213 1.08 -14.17 10.19
CA LEU A 213 1.21 -12.87 9.57
C LEU A 213 1.44 -13.04 8.06
N CYS A 214 0.62 -12.35 7.27
CA CYS A 214 0.66 -12.35 5.81
C CYS A 214 0.74 -10.91 5.28
N PHE A 215 1.31 -10.79 4.09
CA PHE A 215 1.24 -9.58 3.28
C PHE A 215 0.00 -9.65 2.39
N LEU A 216 -0.86 -8.64 2.42
CA LEU A 216 -2.00 -8.51 1.53
C LEU A 216 -1.57 -7.71 0.30
N LYS A 217 -1.58 -8.36 -0.87
CA LYS A 217 -1.43 -7.71 -2.18
C LYS A 217 -2.82 -7.48 -2.78
N THR A 218 -3.19 -6.22 -2.98
CA THR A 218 -4.42 -5.84 -3.69
C THR A 218 -4.09 -5.41 -5.12
N PHE A 219 -5.10 -5.40 -5.98
CA PHE A 219 -4.98 -5.05 -7.39
C PHE A 219 -5.81 -3.81 -7.67
N ALA A 220 -5.48 -3.09 -8.74
CA ALA A 220 -6.35 -2.01 -9.18
C ALA A 220 -7.67 -2.58 -9.73
N LEU A 221 -8.73 -1.77 -9.74
CA LEU A 221 -9.99 -2.18 -10.36
C LEU A 221 -9.77 -2.40 -11.87
N GLY A 222 -10.11 -3.60 -12.36
CA GLY A 222 -9.95 -3.95 -13.77
C GLY A 222 -8.59 -4.54 -14.14
N ASP A 223 -7.68 -4.72 -13.17
CA ASP A 223 -6.39 -5.39 -13.39
C ASP A 223 -6.51 -6.92 -13.33
N HIS A 224 -7.45 -7.45 -14.13
CA HIS A 224 -7.72 -8.88 -14.20
C HIS A 224 -6.51 -9.66 -14.71
N LEU A 225 -5.79 -9.11 -15.69
CA LEU A 225 -4.66 -9.78 -16.30
C LEU A 225 -3.47 -9.90 -15.33
N GLY A 226 -3.16 -8.85 -14.56
CA GLY A 226 -2.12 -8.89 -13.55
C GLY A 226 -2.43 -9.92 -12.47
N LEU A 227 -3.67 -9.92 -11.95
CA LEU A 227 -4.14 -10.88 -10.96
C LEU A 227 -4.06 -12.32 -11.47
N GLU A 228 -4.59 -12.61 -12.66
CA GLU A 228 -4.62 -13.96 -13.22
C GLU A 228 -3.21 -14.50 -13.45
N ASN A 229 -2.31 -13.69 -14.00
CA ASN A 229 -0.92 -14.09 -14.21
C ASN A 229 -0.24 -14.45 -12.89
N GLU A 230 -0.43 -13.65 -11.84
CA GLU A 230 0.18 -13.88 -10.54
C GLU A 230 -0.39 -15.12 -9.84
N LEU A 231 -1.71 -15.33 -9.93
CA LEU A 231 -2.37 -16.53 -9.43
C LEU A 231 -1.90 -17.79 -10.15
N GLU A 232 -1.79 -17.75 -11.47
CA GLU A 232 -1.33 -18.89 -12.27
C GLU A 232 0.15 -19.22 -11.97
N ALA A 233 1.00 -18.21 -11.82
CA ALA A 233 2.38 -18.40 -11.41
C ALA A 233 2.48 -19.03 -10.01
N HIS A 234 1.71 -18.54 -9.04
CA HIS A 234 1.65 -19.14 -7.71
C HIS A 234 1.06 -20.54 -7.71
N LEU A 235 0.06 -20.83 -8.55
CA LEU A 235 -0.48 -22.18 -8.71
C LEU A 235 0.59 -23.15 -9.22
N ARG A 236 1.44 -22.73 -10.16
CA ARG A 236 2.59 -23.54 -10.62
C ARG A 236 3.60 -23.77 -9.50
N ILE A 237 3.90 -22.75 -8.69
CA ILE A 237 4.76 -22.90 -7.50
C ILE A 237 4.17 -23.92 -6.52
N LEU A 238 2.88 -23.83 -6.21
CA LEU A 238 2.17 -24.73 -5.30
C LEU A 238 2.11 -26.18 -5.81
N LYS A 239 2.09 -26.38 -7.12
CA LYS A 239 2.13 -27.70 -7.78
C LYS A 239 3.54 -28.29 -7.88
N SER A 240 4.57 -27.47 -7.73
CA SER A 240 5.97 -27.89 -7.93
C SER A 240 6.58 -28.52 -6.67
N SER A 241 7.81 -29.01 -6.79
CA SER A 241 8.62 -29.47 -5.65
C SER A 241 8.95 -28.36 -4.63
N LEU A 242 8.82 -27.09 -5.03
CA LEU A 242 9.12 -25.91 -4.20
C LEU A 242 7.93 -25.45 -3.33
N ALA A 243 6.83 -26.21 -3.34
CA ALA A 243 5.66 -25.97 -2.51
C ALA A 243 5.98 -25.92 -1.01
N ARG A 244 7.05 -26.60 -0.56
CA ARG A 244 7.51 -26.57 0.83
C ARG A 244 8.40 -25.37 1.11
N ASP A 245 8.40 -24.93 2.37
CA ASP A 245 9.31 -23.88 2.82
C ASP A 245 10.77 -24.30 2.64
N GLY A 246 11.61 -23.37 2.17
CA GLY A 246 13.03 -23.60 1.90
C GLY A 246 13.63 -22.62 0.89
N VAL A 247 12.83 -22.22 -0.10
CA VAL A 247 13.19 -21.17 -1.07
C VAL A 247 12.74 -19.80 -0.58
N ARG A 248 13.55 -18.74 -0.73
CA ARG A 248 13.22 -17.36 -0.30
C ARG A 248 12.37 -16.62 -1.34
N ILE A 249 11.10 -17.02 -1.43
CA ILE A 249 10.11 -16.38 -2.31
C ILE A 249 8.87 -15.97 -1.51
N ALA A 250 8.23 -14.87 -1.88
CA ALA A 250 6.89 -14.53 -1.41
C ALA A 250 5.90 -15.56 -1.97
N ARG A 251 5.37 -16.46 -1.12
CA ARG A 251 4.46 -17.52 -1.54
C ARG A 251 3.02 -17.13 -1.29
N LEU A 252 2.12 -17.55 -2.17
CA LEU A 252 0.69 -17.55 -1.89
C LEU A 252 0.38 -18.46 -0.70
N ARG A 253 -0.24 -17.88 0.32
CA ARG A 253 -0.71 -18.56 1.54
C ARG A 253 -2.24 -18.65 1.57
N GLY A 254 -2.94 -17.76 0.88
CA GLY A 254 -4.39 -17.73 0.81
C GLY A 254 -4.87 -16.69 -0.20
N VAL A 255 -6.16 -16.72 -0.49
CA VAL A 255 -6.82 -15.77 -1.39
C VAL A 255 -7.92 -15.06 -0.59
N VAL A 256 -8.05 -13.74 -0.76
CA VAL A 256 -9.14 -12.97 -0.16
C VAL A 256 -10.23 -12.78 -1.20
N ALA A 257 -11.42 -13.31 -0.94
CA ALA A 257 -12.55 -13.27 -1.85
C ALA A 257 -13.81 -12.74 -1.17
N VAL A 258 -14.67 -12.09 -1.94
CA VAL A 258 -15.97 -11.60 -1.50
C VAL A 258 -17.03 -12.56 -2.04
N GLU A 259 -17.84 -13.12 -1.14
CA GLU A 259 -18.82 -14.18 -1.44
C GLU A 259 -18.17 -15.50 -1.92
N GLU A 260 -18.97 -16.55 -2.14
CA GLU A 260 -18.47 -17.87 -2.63
C GLU A 260 -18.08 -17.84 -4.12
N ASP A 261 -18.18 -16.67 -4.74
CA ASP A 261 -17.99 -16.42 -6.17
C ASP A 261 -16.57 -15.91 -6.44
N SER A 262 -16.11 -16.00 -7.68
CA SER A 262 -14.72 -15.74 -8.11
C SER A 262 -14.22 -14.28 -7.98
N GLN A 263 -14.83 -13.47 -7.11
CA GLN A 263 -14.48 -12.07 -6.88
C GLN A 263 -13.36 -11.95 -5.86
N ILE A 264 -12.17 -11.65 -6.35
CA ILE A 264 -10.95 -11.57 -5.56
C ILE A 264 -10.68 -10.14 -5.15
N LEU A 265 -10.56 -9.91 -3.85
CA LEU A 265 -10.10 -8.64 -3.27
C LEU A 265 -8.57 -8.54 -3.27
N GLY A 266 -7.88 -9.67 -3.05
CA GLY A 266 -6.42 -9.70 -3.02
C GLY A 266 -5.83 -11.05 -2.66
N LEU A 267 -4.50 -11.09 -2.64
CA LEU A 267 -3.71 -12.28 -2.33
C LEU A 267 -3.05 -12.15 -0.96
N LEU A 268 -3.03 -13.24 -0.21
CA LEU A 268 -2.28 -13.36 1.03
C LEU A 268 -0.94 -14.01 0.71
N LEU A 269 0.13 -13.23 0.73
CA LEU A 269 1.49 -13.69 0.48
C LEU A 269 2.27 -13.87 1.79
N THR A 270 3.38 -14.60 1.74
CA THR A 270 4.36 -14.67 2.84
C THR A 270 4.73 -13.25 3.26
N TYR A 271 4.51 -12.94 4.54
CA TYR A 271 4.99 -11.68 5.09
C TYR A 271 6.51 -11.73 5.28
N ILE A 272 7.22 -10.82 4.63
CA ILE A 272 8.67 -10.64 4.77
C ILE A 272 8.88 -9.45 5.69
N ASP A 273 9.52 -9.69 6.85
CA ASP A 273 9.83 -8.64 7.81
C ASP A 273 11.02 -7.82 7.30
N ARG A 274 10.71 -6.72 6.61
CA ARG A 274 11.65 -5.89 5.85
C ARG A 274 12.72 -5.25 6.74
N ARG A 275 13.91 -5.04 6.19
CA ARG A 275 14.90 -4.14 6.79
C ARG A 275 14.30 -2.73 6.85
N ARG A 276 14.56 -2.01 7.95
CA ARG A 276 14.00 -0.65 8.17
C ARG A 276 14.61 0.42 7.27
N GLU A 277 15.85 0.20 6.85
CA GLU A 277 16.59 1.13 6.01
C GLU A 277 16.08 1.04 4.58
N ASN A 278 15.73 2.19 3.98
CA ASN A 278 15.31 2.33 2.59
C ASN A 278 14.19 1.37 2.17
N GLY A 279 13.12 1.26 2.97
CA GLY A 279 11.90 0.51 2.62
C GLY A 279 12.05 -1.01 2.47
N GLY A 280 13.27 -1.55 2.54
CA GLY A 280 13.61 -2.96 2.37
C GLY A 280 13.60 -3.45 0.93
N LEU A 281 13.37 -2.60 -0.07
CA LEU A 281 13.50 -2.97 -1.48
C LEU A 281 14.93 -2.74 -1.95
N LEU A 282 15.46 -3.63 -2.78
CA LEU A 282 16.84 -3.53 -3.23
C LEU A 282 17.10 -2.27 -4.05
N PHE A 283 16.12 -1.85 -4.86
CA PHE A 283 16.18 -0.63 -5.66
C PHE A 283 16.29 0.64 -4.81
N GLU A 284 15.68 0.65 -3.62
CA GLU A 284 15.72 1.80 -2.71
C GLU A 284 17.00 1.81 -1.86
N ASP A 285 17.70 0.68 -1.75
CA ASP A 285 18.89 0.55 -0.92
C ASP A 285 20.01 1.45 -1.43
N ARG A 286 20.51 2.34 -0.56
CA ARG A 286 21.68 3.18 -0.84
C ARG A 286 22.92 2.30 -0.86
N LEU A 287 23.18 1.67 -2.00
CA LEU A 287 24.26 0.70 -2.14
C LEU A 287 25.60 1.29 -1.69
N LEU A 288 25.91 2.56 -2.02
CA LEU A 288 27.07 3.32 -1.51
C LEU A 288 27.40 3.06 -0.03
N HIS A 289 26.42 2.98 0.86
CA HIS A 289 26.63 2.77 2.30
C HIS A 289 26.42 1.32 2.76
N THR A 290 26.04 0.43 1.85
CA THR A 290 25.85 -0.98 2.13
C THR A 290 27.18 -1.75 1.98
N PRO A 291 27.63 -2.49 3.01
CA PRO A 291 28.90 -3.20 2.96
C PRO A 291 29.00 -4.19 1.79
N ILE A 292 30.12 -4.19 1.08
CA ILE A 292 30.39 -5.10 -0.07
C ILE A 292 30.10 -6.58 0.25
N PRO A 293 30.51 -7.15 1.41
CA PRO A 293 30.19 -8.55 1.73
C PRO A 293 28.69 -8.84 1.80
N LEU A 294 27.88 -7.83 2.17
CA LEU A 294 26.43 -7.95 2.24
C LEU A 294 25.82 -7.95 0.84
N ARG A 295 26.27 -7.04 -0.04
CA ARG A 295 25.87 -7.04 -1.46
C ARG A 295 26.20 -8.37 -2.15
N GLN A 296 27.38 -8.92 -1.88
CA GLN A 296 27.80 -10.24 -2.39
C GLN A 296 26.93 -11.39 -1.87
N ARG A 297 26.47 -11.31 -0.61
CA ARG A 297 25.53 -12.29 -0.05
C ARG A 297 24.18 -12.22 -0.76
N TRP A 298 23.64 -11.02 -0.97
CA TRP A 298 22.38 -10.83 -1.69
C TRP A 298 22.46 -11.35 -3.11
N ALA A 299 23.51 -10.99 -3.86
CA ALA A 299 23.76 -11.49 -5.20
C ALA A 299 23.72 -13.02 -5.26
N ARG A 300 24.41 -13.70 -4.32
CA ARG A 300 24.41 -15.16 -4.23
C ARG A 300 23.02 -15.72 -3.95
N GLN A 301 22.28 -15.14 -3.00
CA GLN A 301 20.94 -15.62 -2.63
C GLN A 301 19.94 -15.46 -3.77
N ILE A 302 20.02 -14.37 -4.54
CA ILE A 302 19.20 -14.14 -5.72
C ILE A 302 19.50 -15.21 -6.76
N GLN A 303 20.78 -15.43 -7.09
CA GLN A 303 21.19 -16.47 -8.04
C GLN A 303 20.73 -17.87 -7.61
N GLU A 304 21.02 -18.26 -6.36
CA GLU A 304 20.61 -19.56 -5.81
C GLU A 304 19.10 -19.75 -5.85
N THR A 305 18.32 -18.68 -5.63
CA THR A 305 16.86 -18.74 -5.66
C THR A 305 16.33 -18.91 -7.08
N VAL A 306 16.88 -18.16 -8.05
CA VAL A 306 16.50 -18.30 -9.47
C VAL A 306 16.91 -19.68 -10.02
N GLU A 307 18.09 -20.18 -9.67
CA GLU A 307 18.52 -21.54 -10.03
C GLU A 307 17.56 -22.61 -9.49
N GLN A 308 17.05 -22.45 -8.26
CA GLN A 308 16.05 -23.35 -7.69
C GLN A 308 14.71 -23.28 -8.41
N LEU A 309 14.26 -22.07 -8.79
CA LEU A 309 13.04 -21.88 -9.59
C LEU A 309 13.17 -22.59 -10.95
N HIS A 310 14.25 -22.30 -11.69
CA HIS A 310 14.50 -22.89 -13.00
C HIS A 310 14.67 -24.41 -12.93
N GLY A 311 15.31 -24.92 -11.88
CA GLY A 311 15.45 -26.36 -11.62
C GLY A 311 14.11 -27.07 -11.33
N ALA A 312 13.04 -26.33 -11.05
CA ALA A 312 11.69 -26.82 -10.90
C ALA A 312 10.77 -26.47 -12.09
N ASP A 313 11.36 -26.08 -13.23
CA ASP A 313 10.66 -25.63 -14.44
C ASP A 313 9.75 -24.41 -14.21
N LEU A 314 10.12 -23.55 -13.25
CA LEU A 314 9.44 -22.30 -12.95
C LEU A 314 10.29 -21.11 -13.43
N VAL A 315 9.62 -20.05 -13.84
CA VAL A 315 10.24 -18.77 -14.24
C VAL A 315 9.80 -17.71 -13.25
N TRP A 316 10.70 -16.80 -12.88
CA TRP A 316 10.38 -15.65 -12.04
C TRP A 316 9.55 -14.63 -12.82
N GLY A 317 9.98 -14.30 -14.04
CA GLY A 317 9.13 -13.68 -15.07
C GLY A 317 9.24 -12.16 -15.17
N ASP A 318 9.69 -11.49 -14.11
CA ASP A 318 9.97 -10.04 -14.08
C ASP A 318 11.19 -9.75 -13.18
N ALA A 319 12.34 -10.33 -13.54
CA ALA A 319 13.57 -10.20 -12.76
C ALA A 319 14.12 -8.76 -12.79
N LYS A 320 14.00 -8.05 -11.66
CA LYS A 320 14.48 -6.67 -11.47
C LYS A 320 14.74 -6.35 -9.99
N ALA A 321 15.48 -5.28 -9.69
CA ALA A 321 15.85 -4.94 -8.31
C ALA A 321 14.63 -4.55 -7.45
N GLU A 322 13.60 -3.95 -8.04
CA GLU A 322 12.34 -3.59 -7.38
C GLU A 322 11.58 -4.83 -6.89
N ASN A 323 11.80 -5.98 -7.53
CA ASN A 323 11.19 -7.26 -7.15
C ASN A 323 12.07 -8.09 -6.19
N VAL A 324 13.12 -7.47 -5.63
CA VAL A 324 13.95 -8.08 -4.57
C VAL A 324 13.74 -7.34 -3.25
N MET A 325 13.33 -8.09 -2.24
CA MET A 325 13.11 -7.57 -0.89
C MET A 325 14.18 -8.11 0.07
N ILE A 326 14.77 -7.21 0.86
CA ILE A 326 15.74 -7.52 1.91
C ILE A 326 15.03 -7.56 3.26
N ASP A 327 15.09 -8.71 3.93
CA ASP A 327 14.52 -8.88 5.25
C ASP A 327 15.42 -8.30 6.36
N LYS A 328 14.91 -8.25 7.60
CA LYS A 328 15.62 -7.76 8.78
C LYS A 328 16.88 -8.55 9.14
N ASN A 329 17.05 -9.76 8.61
CA ASN A 329 18.24 -10.59 8.80
C ASN A 329 19.25 -10.37 7.66
N ASN A 330 18.98 -9.42 6.77
CA ASN A 330 19.69 -9.12 5.54
C ASN A 330 19.75 -10.32 4.58
N ASP A 331 18.67 -11.11 4.51
CA ASP A 331 18.47 -12.10 3.47
C ASP A 331 17.64 -11.51 2.32
N ALA A 332 18.03 -11.81 1.08
CA ALA A 332 17.30 -11.44 -0.12
C ALA A 332 16.17 -12.44 -0.40
N TRP A 333 14.99 -11.90 -0.72
CA TRP A 333 13.77 -12.61 -1.09
C TRP A 333 13.31 -12.14 -2.46
N LEU A 334 12.87 -13.08 -3.31
CA LEU A 334 12.22 -12.73 -4.56
C LEU A 334 10.71 -12.55 -4.33
N ILE A 335 10.19 -11.46 -4.83
CA ILE A 335 8.77 -11.13 -4.80
C ILE A 335 8.26 -10.92 -6.23
N ASP A 336 6.94 -10.76 -6.36
CA ASP A 336 6.22 -10.53 -7.60
C ASP A 336 6.45 -11.58 -8.71
N PHE A 337 5.45 -12.42 -8.93
CA PHE A 337 5.45 -13.47 -9.94
C PHE A 337 4.36 -13.25 -10.99
N GLY A 338 3.71 -12.08 -11.00
CA GLY A 338 2.71 -11.71 -12.02
C GLY A 338 3.30 -11.56 -13.43
N GLY A 339 4.63 -11.62 -13.54
CA GLY A 339 5.36 -11.33 -14.75
C GLY A 339 5.24 -9.86 -15.12
N GLY A 340 5.65 -9.53 -16.33
CA GLY A 340 5.66 -8.16 -16.82
C GLY A 340 6.85 -7.90 -17.71
N TYR A 341 6.96 -6.65 -18.13
CA TYR A 341 8.10 -6.16 -18.86
C TYR A 341 8.48 -4.80 -18.33
N THR A 342 9.70 -4.69 -17.82
CA THR A 342 10.28 -3.41 -17.40
C THR A 342 11.45 -3.08 -18.32
N GLU A 343 11.32 -2.01 -19.10
CA GLU A 343 12.39 -1.52 -19.96
C GLU A 343 13.64 -1.23 -19.10
N GLY A 344 14.82 -1.60 -19.61
CA GLY A 344 16.08 -1.44 -18.87
C GLY A 344 16.47 -2.62 -17.98
N TRP A 345 15.57 -3.56 -17.67
CA TRP A 345 15.89 -4.78 -16.90
C TRP A 345 15.99 -6.07 -17.73
N VAL A 346 15.06 -6.26 -18.65
CA VAL A 346 15.05 -7.43 -19.56
C VAL A 346 14.78 -6.91 -20.98
N ASP A 347 15.20 -7.65 -22.01
CA ASP A 347 14.83 -7.36 -23.40
C ASP A 347 13.40 -7.86 -23.66
N GLY A 348 12.59 -7.08 -24.40
CA GLY A 348 11.16 -7.35 -24.52
C GLY A 348 10.81 -8.72 -25.12
N ASP A 349 11.68 -9.27 -25.98
CA ASP A 349 11.54 -10.60 -26.57
C ASP A 349 11.88 -11.75 -25.61
N LYS A 350 12.45 -11.44 -24.44
CA LYS A 350 12.85 -12.41 -23.40
C LYS A 350 12.00 -12.35 -22.14
N ALA A 351 11.07 -11.41 -22.05
CA ALA A 351 10.16 -11.25 -20.91
C ALA A 351 9.41 -12.56 -20.62
N GLY A 352 9.29 -12.93 -19.33
CA GLY A 352 8.61 -14.17 -18.94
C GLY A 352 9.34 -15.46 -19.29
N THR A 353 10.65 -15.43 -19.58
CA THR A 353 11.44 -16.63 -19.92
C THR A 353 12.63 -16.86 -18.97
N VAL A 354 13.15 -18.09 -18.96
CA VAL A 354 14.41 -18.44 -18.26
C VAL A 354 15.57 -17.54 -18.70
N GLU A 355 15.67 -17.23 -20.00
CA GLU A 355 16.72 -16.35 -20.50
C GLU A 355 16.54 -14.91 -20.00
N GLY A 356 15.29 -14.43 -19.94
CA GLY A 356 14.95 -13.13 -19.37
C GLY A 356 15.31 -13.02 -17.88
N ASP A 357 15.00 -14.05 -17.09
CA ASP A 357 15.39 -14.11 -15.68
C ASP A 357 16.91 -14.01 -15.50
N LEU A 358 17.67 -14.79 -16.28
CA LEU A 358 19.14 -14.78 -16.22
C LEU A 358 19.70 -13.41 -16.62
N GLN A 359 19.09 -12.74 -17.60
CA GLN A 359 19.47 -11.39 -18.00
C GLN A 359 19.17 -10.37 -16.88
N GLY A 360 17.97 -10.39 -16.31
CA GLY A 360 17.59 -9.50 -15.21
C GLY A 360 18.48 -9.70 -14.00
N VAL A 361 18.76 -10.95 -13.62
CA VAL A 361 19.73 -11.30 -12.57
C VAL A 361 21.09 -10.69 -12.88
N ALA A 362 21.62 -10.85 -14.09
CA ALA A 362 22.92 -10.26 -14.44
C ALA A 362 22.96 -8.73 -14.24
N ARG A 363 21.89 -8.02 -14.60
CA ARG A 363 21.78 -6.55 -14.39
C ARG A 363 21.68 -6.20 -12.89
N ILE A 364 20.97 -7.00 -12.09
CA ILE A 364 20.92 -6.81 -10.62
C ILE A 364 22.33 -6.99 -10.02
N LEU A 365 23.07 -8.01 -10.43
CA LEU A 365 24.44 -8.22 -9.95
C LEU A 365 25.38 -7.07 -10.34
N GLU A 366 25.26 -6.57 -11.57
CA GLU A 366 26.00 -5.40 -12.02
C GLU A 366 25.71 -4.19 -11.13
N HIS A 367 24.43 -3.90 -10.89
CA HIS A 367 23.99 -2.83 -9.99
C HIS A 367 24.61 -2.97 -8.57
N LEU A 368 24.58 -4.18 -8.00
CA LEU A 368 25.18 -4.47 -6.69
C LEU A 368 26.71 -4.27 -6.65
N SER A 369 27.38 -4.38 -7.78
CA SER A 369 28.84 -4.32 -7.91
C SER A 369 29.40 -2.94 -8.30
N ASN A 370 28.57 -2.07 -8.89
CA ASN A 370 29.04 -0.86 -9.57
C ASN A 370 29.29 0.36 -8.66
N GLU A 371 28.84 0.35 -7.40
CA GLU A 371 29.04 1.49 -6.49
C GLU A 371 30.22 1.29 -5.54
N GLU A 372 31.15 2.25 -5.50
CA GLU A 372 32.21 2.31 -4.48
C GLU A 372 31.56 2.39 -3.08
N TYR A 373 32.15 1.70 -2.10
CA TYR A 373 31.65 1.72 -0.72
C TYR A 373 32.22 2.92 0.03
N GLU A 374 31.35 3.81 0.49
CA GLU A 374 31.69 4.90 1.40
C GLU A 374 31.02 4.64 2.78
N PRO A 375 31.80 4.41 3.85
CA PRO A 375 31.24 4.30 5.19
C PRO A 375 30.58 5.62 5.59
N TYR A 376 29.51 5.56 6.38
CA TYR A 376 28.94 6.76 7.00
C TYR A 376 30.05 7.51 7.79
N PRO A 377 30.14 8.85 7.68
CA PRO A 377 31.02 9.61 8.55
C PRO A 377 30.62 9.35 9.99
N ASP A 378 31.58 8.92 10.82
CA ASP A 378 31.36 8.68 12.24
C ASP A 378 30.70 9.93 12.85
N SER A 379 29.57 9.75 13.54
CA SER A 379 28.87 10.84 14.23
C SER A 379 29.60 11.33 15.50
N ASP A 380 30.91 11.06 15.61
CA ASP A 380 31.74 11.39 16.78
C ASP A 380 32.59 12.67 16.58
N ASP A 381 32.53 13.32 15.42
CA ASP A 381 33.15 14.65 15.22
C ASP A 381 32.17 15.79 15.57
N ARG A 382 31.46 15.67 16.71
CA ARG A 382 31.07 16.88 17.44
C ARG A 382 32.30 17.32 18.24
N GLU A 383 33.21 18.00 17.57
CA GLU A 383 34.20 18.83 18.25
C GLU A 383 33.45 19.72 19.25
N GLU A 384 33.73 19.48 20.54
CA GLU A 384 33.45 20.41 21.62
C GLU A 384 34.27 21.69 21.37
N ASP A 385 33.73 22.60 20.57
CA ASP A 385 34.25 23.97 20.49
C ASP A 385 33.38 24.93 21.32
N VAL A 386 33.77 24.98 22.60
CA VAL A 386 33.83 26.10 23.58
C VAL A 386 32.66 27.06 23.71
#